data_AF-A0AAU2RHI4-F1
#
_entry.id   AF-A0AAU2RHI4-F1
#
_cell.length_a   1.000
_cell.length_b   1.000
_cell.length_c   1.000
_cell.angle_alpha   90.00
_cell.angle_beta   90.00
_cell.angle_gamma   90.00
#
_symmetry.space_group_name_H-M   'P 1'
#
loop_
_entity.id
_entity.type
_entity.pdbx_description
1 polymer ?
#
loop_
_entity_poly.entity_id
_entity_poly.type
_entity_poly.pdbx_seq_one_letter_code
_entity_poly.pdbx_strand_id
1 'polypeptide(L)'
;MSDEEVRRVTEAVEAVEQIADVEQRVRAKSRIMAAQVERNREWAKERDDLIRRLHHEDGLSYRKIAARLDIKLSTVQDVFRGYKGSGTTRPRKAEPEE
;
A
#
# COMPACT_ATOMS: atom_id res chain seq x y z
N MET A 1 14.18 -14.84 2.35
CA MET A 1 13.83 -14.82 0.92
C MET A 1 13.00 -13.60 0.55
N SER A 2 12.07 -13.12 1.39
CA SER A 2 11.23 -11.93 1.12
C SER A 2 12.04 -10.65 0.86
N ASP A 3 13.01 -10.34 1.71
CA ASP A 3 13.65 -9.02 1.71
C ASP A 3 14.63 -8.85 0.55
N GLU A 4 15.15 -9.96 0.02
CA GLU A 4 16.03 -9.93 -1.15
C GLU A 4 15.25 -9.63 -2.44
N GLU A 5 14.09 -10.25 -2.64
CA GLU A 5 13.23 -9.95 -3.78
C GLU A 5 12.72 -8.51 -3.74
N VAL A 6 12.37 -7.99 -2.54
CA VAL A 6 12.00 -6.58 -2.37
C VAL A 6 13.16 -5.67 -2.78
N ARG A 7 14.40 -5.95 -2.31
CA ARG A 7 15.58 -5.18 -2.72
C ARG A 7 15.78 -5.21 -4.24
N ARG A 8 15.72 -6.39 -4.88
CA ARG A 8 15.90 -6.50 -6.34
C ARG A 8 14.85 -5.69 -7.11
N VAL A 9 13.59 -5.70 -6.67
CA VAL A 9 12.54 -4.88 -7.30
C VAL A 9 12.80 -3.39 -7.10
N THR A 10 13.18 -2.97 -5.88
CA THR A 10 13.51 -1.57 -5.59
C THR A 10 14.69 -1.08 -6.43
N GLU A 11 15.79 -1.83 -6.48
CA GLU A 11 16.96 -1.52 -7.29
C GLU A 11 16.60 -1.42 -8.79
N ALA A 12 15.75 -2.32 -9.30
CA ALA A 12 15.29 -2.27 -10.68
C ALA A 12 14.46 -1.02 -10.98
N VAL A 13 13.61 -0.58 -10.04
CA VAL A 13 12.84 0.67 -10.19
C VAL A 13 13.79 1.88 -10.17
N GLU A 14 14.75 1.92 -9.25
CA GLU A 14 15.77 2.98 -9.16
C GLU A 14 16.58 3.09 -10.46
N ALA A 15 16.97 1.95 -11.05
CA ALA A 15 17.68 1.92 -12.34
C ALA A 15 16.88 2.59 -13.47
N VAL A 16 15.54 2.45 -13.49
CA VAL A 16 14.69 3.14 -14.46
C VAL A 16 14.73 4.66 -14.26
N GLU A 17 14.89 5.13 -13.03
CA GLU A 17 14.96 6.58 -12.75
C GLU A 17 16.24 7.22 -13.27
N GLN A 18 17.31 6.42 -13.37
CA GLN A 18 18.62 6.83 -13.86
C GLN A 18 18.75 6.80 -15.40
N ILE A 19 17.72 6.40 -16.14
CA ILE A 19 17.71 6.48 -17.61
C ILE A 19 17.90 7.95 -18.04
N ALA A 20 18.97 8.22 -18.79
CA ALA A 20 19.34 9.57 -19.21
C ALA A 20 18.36 10.19 -20.20
N ASP A 21 17.88 9.40 -21.16
CA ASP A 21 16.88 9.86 -22.13
C ASP A 21 15.51 10.02 -21.46
N VAL A 22 14.99 11.25 -21.47
CA VAL A 22 13.78 11.61 -20.74
C VAL A 22 12.56 10.87 -21.29
N GLU A 23 12.47 10.73 -22.61
CA GLU A 23 11.32 10.08 -23.24
C GLU A 23 11.29 8.58 -22.94
N GLN A 24 12.43 7.90 -23.04
CA GLN A 24 12.59 6.50 -22.65
C GLN A 24 12.30 6.29 -21.17
N ARG A 25 12.79 7.17 -20.29
CA ARG A 25 12.51 7.12 -18.86
C ARG A 25 11.01 7.21 -18.57
N VAL A 26 10.32 8.19 -19.17
CA VAL A 26 8.88 8.36 -18.96
C VAL A 26 8.11 7.14 -19.48
N ARG A 27 8.43 6.65 -20.69
CA ARG A 27 7.79 5.43 -21.25
C ARG A 27 7.98 4.22 -20.34
N ALA A 28 9.19 4.03 -19.79
CA ALA A 28 9.48 2.94 -18.86
C ALA A 28 8.69 3.09 -17.54
N LYS A 29 8.68 4.29 -16.94
CA LYS A 29 7.88 4.57 -15.73
C LYS A 29 6.39 4.31 -15.96
N SER A 30 5.82 4.76 -17.08
CA SER A 30 4.41 4.53 -17.41
C SER A 30 4.06 3.04 -17.52
N ARG A 31 4.94 2.21 -18.09
CA ARG A 31 4.73 0.75 -18.16
C ARG A 31 4.74 0.11 -16.77
N ILE A 32 5.68 0.51 -15.91
CA ILE A 32 5.74 0.04 -14.52
C ILE A 32 4.48 0.45 -13.77
N MET A 33 4.05 1.71 -13.89
CA MET A 33 2.83 2.19 -13.24
C MET A 33 1.60 1.38 -13.66
N ALA A 34 1.42 1.11 -14.96
CA ALA A 34 0.32 0.30 -15.46
C ALA A 34 0.35 -1.13 -14.87
N ALA A 35 1.52 -1.77 -14.89
CA ALA A 35 1.74 -3.09 -14.31
C ALA A 35 1.48 -3.12 -12.78
N GLN A 36 1.79 -2.01 -12.09
CA GLN A 36 1.60 -1.88 -10.66
C GLN A 36 0.12 -1.67 -10.29
N VAL A 37 -0.67 -0.97 -11.12
CA VAL A 37 -2.12 -0.78 -10.88
C VAL A 37 -2.83 -2.12 -10.81
N GLU A 38 -2.55 -3.02 -11.75
CA GLU A 38 -3.16 -4.36 -11.80
C GLU A 38 -2.76 -5.19 -10.57
N ARG A 39 -1.46 -5.25 -10.26
CA ARG A 39 -0.92 -6.04 -9.15
C ARG A 39 -1.35 -5.50 -7.79
N ASN A 40 -1.33 -4.19 -7.60
CA ASN A 40 -1.71 -3.55 -6.34
C ASN A 40 -3.15 -3.83 -5.95
N ARG A 41 -4.05 -4.02 -6.93
CA ARG A 41 -5.44 -4.37 -6.64
C ARG A 41 -5.53 -5.73 -5.97
N GLU A 42 -4.84 -6.74 -6.51
CA GLU A 42 -4.80 -8.09 -5.95
C GLU A 42 -4.08 -8.09 -4.59
N TRP A 43 -2.91 -7.46 -4.49
CA TRP A 43 -2.15 -7.38 -3.24
C TRP A 43 -2.91 -6.66 -2.12
N ALA A 44 -3.64 -5.58 -2.46
CA ALA A 44 -4.48 -4.88 -1.50
C ALA A 44 -5.64 -5.75 -1.01
N LYS A 45 -6.25 -6.55 -1.91
CA LYS A 45 -7.31 -7.49 -1.53
C LYS A 45 -6.77 -8.55 -0.57
N GLU A 46 -5.65 -9.19 -0.89
CA GLU A 46 -5.02 -10.20 -0.03
C GLU A 46 -4.67 -9.64 1.35
N ARG A 47 -4.07 -8.44 1.40
CA ARG A 47 -3.79 -7.74 2.66
C ARG A 47 -5.07 -7.45 3.45
N ASP A 48 -6.10 -6.92 2.80
CA ASP A 48 -7.36 -6.56 3.45
C ASP A 48 -8.07 -7.81 4.01
N ASP A 49 -8.04 -8.93 3.28
CA ASP A 49 -8.59 -10.22 3.71
C ASP A 49 -7.84 -10.77 4.94
N LEU A 50 -6.50 -10.71 4.94
CA LEU A 50 -5.69 -11.10 6.10
C LEU A 50 -5.97 -10.22 7.33
N ILE A 51 -6.11 -8.90 7.15
CA ILE A 51 -6.46 -7.98 8.23
C ILE A 51 -7.81 -8.36 8.87
N ARG A 52 -8.82 -8.66 8.04
CA ARG A 52 -10.14 -9.11 8.53
C ARG A 52 -10.03 -10.43 9.28
N ARG A 53 -9.29 -11.38 8.74
CA ARG A 53 -9.06 -12.68 9.37
C ARG A 53 -8.42 -12.55 10.76
N LEU A 54 -7.30 -11.82 10.85
CA LEU A 54 -6.59 -11.58 12.11
C LEU A 54 -7.47 -10.87 13.15
N HIS A 55 -8.42 -10.05 12.72
CA HIS A 55 -9.33 -9.38 13.63
C HIS A 55 -10.49 -10.28 14.08
N HIS A 56 -11.16 -10.94 13.14
CA HIS A 56 -12.39 -11.69 13.40
C HIS A 56 -12.13 -13.10 13.95
N GLU A 57 -11.11 -13.79 13.45
CA GLU A 57 -10.77 -15.15 13.88
C GLU A 57 -9.81 -15.14 15.07
N ASP A 58 -8.73 -14.35 14.98
CA ASP A 58 -7.67 -14.35 16.01
C ASP A 58 -7.91 -13.31 17.13
N GLY A 59 -8.96 -12.50 17.02
CA GLY A 59 -9.33 -11.51 18.03
C GLY A 59 -8.31 -10.37 18.23
N LEU A 60 -7.41 -10.13 17.27
CA LEU A 60 -6.37 -9.12 17.42
C LEU A 60 -6.94 -7.69 17.34
N SER A 61 -6.40 -6.81 18.18
CA SER A 61 -6.69 -5.38 18.08
C SER A 61 -6.00 -4.74 16.88
N TYR A 62 -6.54 -3.64 16.36
CA TYR A 62 -5.98 -2.97 15.18
C TYR A 62 -4.50 -2.58 15.34
N ARG A 63 -4.07 -2.18 16.55
CA ARG A 63 -2.67 -1.86 16.83
C ARG A 63 -1.77 -3.09 16.78
N LYS A 64 -2.24 -4.24 17.28
CA LYS A 64 -1.49 -5.50 17.21
C LYS A 64 -1.37 -5.98 15.76
N ILE A 65 -2.42 -5.85 14.96
CA ILE A 65 -2.39 -6.18 13.53
C ILE A 65 -1.40 -5.29 12.79
N ALA A 66 -1.46 -3.97 13.01
CA ALA A 66 -0.55 -3.01 12.39
C ALA A 66 0.92 -3.33 12.68
N ALA A 67 1.25 -3.60 13.96
CA ALA A 67 2.60 -3.99 14.36
C ALA A 67 3.02 -5.35 13.78
N ARG A 68 2.11 -6.33 13.74
CA ARG A 68 2.41 -7.68 13.23
C ARG A 68 2.72 -7.69 11.73
N LEU A 69 2.05 -6.85 10.96
CA LEU A 69 2.21 -6.78 9.50
C LEU A 69 3.18 -5.67 9.05
N ASP A 70 3.74 -4.91 9.99
CA ASP A 70 4.56 -3.72 9.74
C ASP A 70 3.91 -2.71 8.79
N ILE A 71 2.63 -2.39 9.05
CA ILE A 71 1.85 -1.40 8.29
C ILE A 71 1.30 -0.31 9.20
N LYS A 72 0.96 0.83 8.60
CA LYS A 72 0.35 1.95 9.32
C LYS A 72 -1.00 1.53 9.92
N LEU A 73 -1.27 1.96 11.16
CA LEU A 73 -2.57 1.74 11.82
C LEU A 73 -3.74 2.27 11.00
N SER A 74 -3.55 3.38 10.29
CA SER A 74 -4.56 3.95 9.40
C SER A 74 -4.99 2.96 8.32
N THR A 75 -4.06 2.20 7.75
CA THR A 75 -4.35 1.19 6.72
C THR A 75 -5.26 0.11 7.27
N VAL A 76 -4.99 -0.38 8.48
CA VAL A 76 -5.87 -1.37 9.16
C VAL A 76 -7.27 -0.79 9.36
N GLN A 77 -7.37 0.45 9.84
CA GLN A 77 -8.68 1.09 10.05
C GLN A 77 -9.47 1.29 8.75
N ASP A 78 -8.78 1.58 7.64
CA ASP A 78 -9.44 1.83 6.36
C ASP A 78 -10.13 0.59 5.79
N VAL A 79 -9.56 -0.60 6.04
CA VAL A 79 -10.18 -1.88 5.69
C VAL A 79 -11.58 -1.99 6.31
N PHE A 80 -11.73 -1.62 7.58
CA PHE A 80 -13.00 -1.70 8.29
C PHE A 80 -13.94 -0.51 8.00
N ARG A 81 -13.41 0.63 7.60
CA ARG A 81 -14.20 1.81 7.19
C ARG A 81 -14.70 1.75 5.75
N GLY A 82 -14.24 0.76 4.96
CA GLY A 82 -14.54 0.69 3.53
C GLY A 82 -13.89 1.82 2.71
N TYR A 83 -12.90 2.52 3.27
CA TYR A 83 -12.24 3.64 2.60
C TYR A 83 -11.19 3.12 1.61
N LYS A 84 -11.32 3.48 0.33
CA LYS A 84 -10.42 3.05 -0.76
C LYS A 84 -9.60 4.20 -1.37
N GLY A 85 -9.62 5.39 -0.77
CA GLY A 85 -8.91 6.59 -1.27
C GLY A 85 -7.51 6.78 -0.67
N SER A 86 -6.77 7.78 -1.17
CA SER A 86 -5.53 8.25 -0.54
C SER A 86 -5.83 8.92 0.80
N GLY A 87 -5.02 8.64 1.83
CA GLY A 87 -5.14 9.31 3.13
C GLY A 87 -5.06 10.84 3.07
N THR A 88 -4.49 11.40 1.99
CA THR A 88 -4.45 12.85 1.72
C THR A 88 -5.81 13.45 1.35
N THR A 89 -6.69 12.65 0.75
CA THR A 89 -8.05 13.05 0.36
C THR A 89 -9.10 12.54 1.35
N ARG A 90 -8.65 12.05 2.51
CA ARG A 90 -9.58 11.63 3.56
C ARG A 90 -10.28 12.86 4.13
N PRO A 91 -11.63 12.87 4.17
CA PRO A 91 -12.34 13.94 4.88
C PRO A 91 -11.91 13.89 6.36
N ARG A 92 -11.30 14.98 6.83
CA ARG A 92 -10.97 15.14 8.25
C ARG A 92 -12.28 15.32 9.00
N LYS A 93 -12.37 14.72 10.20
CA LYS A 93 -13.50 14.98 11.10
C LYS A 93 -13.49 16.49 11.39
N ALA A 94 -14.59 17.18 11.13
CA ALA A 94 -14.73 18.59 11.49
C ALA A 94 -14.38 18.75 12.97
N GLU A 95 -13.54 19.74 13.29
CA GLU A 95 -13.32 20.14 14.67
C GLU A 95 -14.67 20.53 15.27
N PRO A 96 -14.99 20.09 16.50
CA PRO A 96 -16.24 20.50 17.14
C PRO A 96 -16.22 22.04 17.25
N GLU A 97 -17.25 22.69 16.69
CA GLU A 97 -17.52 24.09 16.98
C GLU A 97 -17.74 24.21 18.49
N GLU A 98 -16.99 25.13 19.13
CA GLU A 98 -17.09 25.44 20.57
C GLU A 98 -18.48 25.94 20.98
#